data_AF-A0A7D3WX39-F1
#
_entry.id   AF-A0A7D3WX39-F1
#
_cell.length_a   1.000
_cell.length_b   1.000
_cell.length_c   1.000
_cell.angle_alpha   90.00
_cell.angle_beta   90.00
_cell.angle_gamma   90.00
#
_symmetry.space_group_name_H-M   'P 1'
#
loop_
_entity.id
_entity.type
_entity.pdbx_description
1 polymer ?
#
loop_
_entity_poly.entity_id
_entity_poly.type
_entity_poly.pdbx_seq_one_letter_code
_entity_poly.pdbx_strand_id
1 'polypeptide(L)'
;MFKQKVLKTPIKDFQLGNNLDGYRRDKPLTKEDIKVIIQDKPIQFIIADVGHELEIISSDQCFNFWKYEVKKHLADASKRNRLEDYPDEYLYFASKWIAEDSSPIILLEKQH
;
A
#
# COMPACT_ATOMS: atom_id res chain seq x y z
N MET A 1 16.95 3.84 11.91
CA MET A 1 15.91 3.90 10.86
C MET A 1 16.36 2.98 9.74
N PHE A 2 15.72 1.82 9.59
CA PHE A 2 15.93 0.99 8.41
C PHE A 2 15.16 1.60 7.24
N LYS A 3 15.87 1.92 6.17
CA LYS A 3 15.34 2.43 4.91
C LYS A 3 15.46 1.31 3.89
N GLN A 4 14.37 0.59 3.64
CA GLN A 4 14.38 -0.49 2.65
C GLN A 4 14.14 0.11 1.26
N LYS A 5 15.11 -0.04 0.36
CA LYS A 5 14.96 0.31 -1.06
C LYS A 5 14.11 -0.74 -1.77
N VAL A 6 13.13 -0.31 -2.54
CA VAL A 6 12.30 -1.18 -3.37
C VAL A 6 13.06 -1.52 -4.64
N LEU A 7 13.39 -2.81 -4.80
CA LEU A 7 14.14 -3.30 -5.96
C LEU A 7 13.23 -3.86 -7.06
N LYS A 8 12.04 -4.34 -6.69
CA LYS A 8 11.06 -4.91 -7.62
C LYS A 8 9.67 -4.96 -6.98
N THR A 9 8.65 -4.93 -7.82
CA THR A 9 7.27 -5.28 -7.49
C THR A 9 6.86 -6.53 -8.31
N PRO A 10 6.03 -7.45 -7.78
CA PRO A 10 5.43 -7.39 -6.45
C PRO A 10 6.41 -7.72 -5.31
N ILE A 11 6.31 -6.99 -4.21
CA ILE A 11 7.05 -7.20 -2.96
C ILE A 11 6.58 -8.52 -2.32
N LYS A 12 7.52 -9.44 -2.08
CA LYS A 12 7.22 -10.72 -1.42
C LYS A 12 7.31 -10.64 0.10
N ASP A 13 8.17 -9.77 0.60
CA ASP A 13 8.48 -9.55 2.00
C ASP A 13 9.08 -8.15 2.16
N PHE A 14 8.81 -7.52 3.31
CA PHE A 14 9.47 -6.27 3.69
C PHE A 14 9.57 -6.15 5.21
N GLN A 15 10.52 -5.33 5.65
CA GLN A 15 10.78 -5.06 7.07
C GLN A 15 10.52 -3.58 7.36
N LEU A 16 9.86 -3.32 8.49
CA LEU A 16 9.69 -1.98 9.05
C LEU A 16 10.33 -1.92 10.42
N GLY A 17 11.23 -0.95 10.62
CA GLY A 17 11.89 -0.74 11.90
C GLY A 17 12.64 -1.97 12.37
N ASN A 18 12.45 -2.36 13.64
CA ASN A 18 13.09 -3.51 14.26
C ASN A 18 12.19 -4.76 14.29
N ASN A 19 11.10 -4.80 13.52
CA ASN A 19 10.20 -5.94 13.55
C ASN A 19 10.87 -7.16 12.89
N LEU A 20 11.27 -8.13 13.72
CA LEU A 20 12.07 -9.30 13.32
C LEU A 20 11.22 -10.38 12.63
N ASP A 21 9.92 -10.46 12.96
CA ASP A 21 9.02 -11.49 12.42
C ASP A 21 8.53 -11.19 11.00
N GLY A 22 8.74 -9.95 10.54
CA GLY A 22 8.41 -9.49 9.20
C GLY A 22 6.90 -9.38 8.95
N TYR A 23 6.53 -8.57 7.97
CA TYR A 23 5.13 -8.50 7.53
C TYR A 23 4.86 -9.58 6.49
N ARG A 24 3.66 -10.17 6.55
CA ARG A 24 3.22 -11.14 5.53
C ARG A 24 2.01 -10.62 4.77
N ARG A 25 2.02 -10.84 3.45
CA ARG A 25 0.92 -10.50 2.56
C ARG A 25 -0.27 -11.40 2.89
N ASP A 26 -1.40 -10.79 3.21
CA ASP A 26 -2.67 -11.48 3.50
C ASP A 26 -3.46 -11.66 2.21
N LYS A 27 -3.91 -10.54 1.61
CA LYS A 27 -4.70 -10.55 0.36
C LYS A 27 -4.55 -9.25 -0.45
N PRO A 28 -4.80 -9.27 -1.77
CA PRO A 28 -5.03 -8.03 -2.53
C PRO A 28 -6.27 -7.29 -2.02
N LEU A 29 -6.34 -5.98 -2.24
CA LEU A 29 -7.43 -5.13 -1.78
C LEU A 29 -8.09 -4.35 -2.90
N THR A 30 -9.42 -4.33 -2.88
CA THR A 30 -10.28 -3.45 -3.68
C THR A 30 -10.51 -2.10 -2.99
N LYS A 31 -11.19 -1.17 -3.68
CA LYS A 31 -11.57 0.12 -3.08
C LYS A 31 -12.50 -0.09 -1.88
N GLU A 32 -13.40 -1.06 -2.00
CA GLU A 32 -14.37 -1.43 -0.98
C GLU A 32 -13.67 -2.05 0.22
N ASP A 33 -12.71 -2.96 0.01
CA ASP A 33 -11.92 -3.52 1.11
C ASP A 33 -11.19 -2.42 1.89
N ILE A 34 -10.47 -1.53 1.20
CA ILE A 34 -9.71 -0.45 1.84
C ILE A 34 -10.64 0.46 2.63
N LYS A 35 -11.79 0.82 2.05
CA LYS A 35 -12.79 1.66 2.73
C LYS A 35 -13.26 1.02 4.04
N VAL A 36 -13.57 -0.27 4.03
CA VAL A 36 -14.00 -1.01 5.23
C VAL A 36 -12.89 -1.04 6.28
N ILE A 37 -11.64 -1.32 5.88
CA ILE A 37 -10.50 -1.42 6.80
C ILE A 37 -10.22 -0.06 7.46
N ILE A 38 -10.22 1.04 6.69
CA ILE A 38 -9.96 2.40 7.21
C ILE A 38 -11.04 2.82 8.23
N GLN A 39 -12.27 2.35 8.08
CA GLN A 39 -13.37 2.68 8.99
C GLN A 39 -13.36 1.86 10.27
N ASP A 40 -12.77 0.67 10.25
CA ASP A 40 -12.74 -0.28 11.37
C ASP A 40 -11.65 0.05 12.40
N LYS A 41 -10.43 0.32 11.93
CA LYS A 41 -9.26 0.47 12.81
C LYS A 41 -8.20 1.40 12.23
N PRO A 42 -7.32 1.97 13.08
CA PRO A 42 -6.15 2.68 12.60
C PRO A 42 -5.31 1.79 11.69
N ILE A 43 -4.94 2.33 10.53
CA ILE A 43 -4.10 1.67 9.54
C ILE A 43 -2.80 2.43 9.34
N GLN A 44 -1.85 1.78 8.68
CA GLN A 44 -0.68 2.43 8.08
C GLN A 44 -0.68 2.17 6.58
N PHE A 45 -0.55 3.23 5.78
CA PHE A 45 -0.22 3.08 4.36
C PHE A 45 1.28 3.07 4.16
N ILE A 46 1.72 2.22 3.24
CA ILE A 46 3.12 2.16 2.78
C ILE A 46 3.15 2.15 1.27
N ILE A 47 3.95 3.03 0.70
CA ILE A 47 4.16 3.08 -0.75
C ILE A 47 5.45 2.34 -1.09
N ALA A 48 5.32 1.42 -2.03
CA ALA A 48 6.42 0.72 -2.65
C ALA A 48 6.57 1.20 -4.10
N ASP A 49 7.56 2.04 -4.34
CA ASP A 49 7.91 2.59 -5.66
C ASP A 49 9.32 2.12 -6.05
N VAL A 50 9.45 1.44 -7.19
CA VAL A 50 10.71 0.82 -7.61
C VAL A 50 11.78 1.88 -7.78
N GLY A 51 12.95 1.65 -7.18
CA GLY A 51 14.05 2.61 -7.18
C GLY A 51 14.01 3.60 -6.01
N HIS A 52 12.91 3.68 -5.26
CA HIS A 52 12.73 4.52 -4.09
C HIS A 52 12.77 3.72 -2.77
N GLU A 53 12.90 4.42 -1.65
CA GLU A 53 12.72 3.84 -0.32
C GLU A 53 11.23 3.63 -0.03
N LEU A 54 10.88 2.65 0.82
CA LEU A 54 9.51 2.52 1.31
C LEU A 54 9.06 3.81 1.99
N GLU A 55 7.98 4.40 1.47
CA GLU A 55 7.39 5.61 2.05
C GLU A 55 6.30 5.20 3.03
N ILE A 56 6.39 5.71 4.26
CA ILE A 56 5.41 5.45 5.31
C ILE A 56 4.52 6.67 5.45
N ILE A 57 3.22 6.51 5.24
CA ILE A 57 2.24 7.56 5.47
C ILE A 57 1.83 7.52 6.93
N SER A 58 1.85 8.67 7.60
CA SER A 58 1.45 8.75 9.01
C SER A 58 -0.02 8.39 9.18
N SER A 59 -0.37 7.81 10.34
CA SER A 59 -1.73 7.33 10.60
C SER A 59 -2.77 8.45 10.57
N ASP A 60 -2.41 9.67 10.97
CA ASP A 60 -3.25 10.87 10.91
C ASP A 60 -3.51 11.35 9.47
N GLN A 61 -2.63 11.01 8.53
CA GLN A 61 -2.77 11.36 7.11
C GLN A 61 -3.48 10.28 6.29
N CYS A 62 -3.57 9.04 6.80
CA CYS A 62 -4.07 7.90 6.05
C CYS A 62 -5.46 8.10 5.46
N PHE A 63 -6.38 8.75 6.19
CA PHE A 63 -7.72 9.02 5.67
C PHE A 63 -7.72 10.00 4.49
N ASN A 64 -6.98 11.10 4.61
CA ASN A 64 -6.85 12.08 3.53
C ASN A 64 -6.11 11.48 2.33
N PHE A 65 -5.04 10.74 2.59
CA PHE A 65 -4.27 10.04 1.56
C PHE A 65 -5.15 9.02 0.80
N TRP A 66 -5.96 8.23 1.50
CA TRP A 66 -6.96 7.38 0.84
C TRP A 66 -7.91 8.18 -0.05
N LYS A 67 -8.53 9.22 0.50
CA LYS A 67 -9.60 9.97 -0.15
C LYS A 67 -9.14 10.71 -1.40
N TYR A 68 -7.98 11.36 -1.32
CA TYR A 68 -7.50 12.27 -2.35
C TYR A 68 -6.48 11.66 -3.29
N GLU A 69 -5.79 10.60 -2.89
CA GLU A 69 -4.68 10.03 -3.64
C GLU A 69 -4.95 8.57 -4.05
N VAL A 70 -5.03 7.65 -3.09
CA VAL A 70 -5.13 6.21 -3.39
C VAL A 70 -6.41 5.87 -4.17
N LYS A 71 -7.56 6.42 -3.79
CA LYS A 71 -8.86 6.04 -4.39
C LYS A 71 -8.93 6.28 -5.90
N LYS A 72 -8.28 7.34 -6.40
CA LYS A 72 -8.25 7.68 -7.84
C LYS A 72 -7.19 6.88 -8.60
N HIS A 73 -6.08 6.51 -7.95
CA HIS A 73 -4.99 5.73 -8.54
C HIS A 73 -5.09 4.22 -8.30
N LEU A 74 -6.08 3.71 -7.56
CA LEU A 74 -6.15 2.28 -7.28
C LEU A 74 -6.51 1.45 -8.52
N ALA A 75 -5.70 0.44 -8.80
CA ALA A 75 -5.95 -0.56 -9.83
C ALA A 75 -7.32 -1.23 -9.63
N ASP A 76 -8.01 -1.47 -10.73
CA ASP A 76 -9.28 -2.19 -10.72
C ASP A 76 -9.04 -3.62 -11.20
N ALA A 77 -9.31 -4.60 -10.33
CA ALA A 77 -9.09 -6.02 -10.61
C ALA A 77 -10.05 -6.57 -11.68
N SER A 78 -11.15 -5.88 -11.98
CA SER A 78 -12.15 -6.31 -12.96
C SER A 78 -11.80 -5.93 -14.41
N LYS A 79 -10.79 -5.09 -14.61
CA LYS A 79 -10.38 -4.61 -15.93
C LYS A 79 -8.88 -4.72 -16.17
N ARG A 80 -8.50 -4.59 -17.44
CA ARG A 80 -7.11 -4.37 -17.82
C ARG A 80 -6.74 -2.93 -17.49
N ASN A 81 -5.83 -2.75 -16.55
CA ASN A 81 -5.36 -1.43 -16.12
C ASN A 81 -4.28 -0.93 -17.09
N ARG A 82 -4.50 0.23 -17.70
CA ARG A 82 -3.49 0.97 -18.47
C ARG A 82 -3.17 2.27 -17.74
N LEU A 83 -1.92 2.71 -17.80
CA LEU A 83 -1.48 3.93 -17.11
C LEU A 83 -2.27 5.17 -17.56
N GLU A 84 -2.58 5.27 -18.87
CA GLU A 84 -3.40 6.32 -19.48
C GLU A 84 -4.82 6.43 -18.89
N ASP A 85 -5.33 5.40 -18.21
CA ASP A 85 -6.65 5.42 -17.56
C ASP A 85 -6.62 6.12 -16.19
N TYR A 86 -5.43 6.44 -15.69
CA TYR A 86 -5.21 6.99 -14.35
C TYR A 86 -4.64 8.40 -14.40
N PRO A 87 -5.01 9.27 -13.45
CA PRO A 87 -4.39 10.58 -13.34
C PRO A 87 -2.88 10.43 -13.17
N ASP A 88 -2.13 11.37 -13.75
CA ASP A 88 -0.67 11.42 -13.66
C ASP A 88 0.05 10.15 -14.18
N GLU A 89 -0.67 9.31 -14.92
CA GLU A 89 -0.20 8.07 -15.56
C GLU A 89 0.43 7.05 -14.60
N TYR A 90 -0.07 6.96 -13.37
CA TYR A 90 0.33 5.90 -12.43
C TYR A 90 -0.84 5.30 -11.68
N LEU A 91 -0.61 4.10 -11.14
CA LEU A 91 -1.57 3.38 -10.34
C LEU A 91 -0.93 2.66 -9.15
N TYR A 92 -1.79 2.24 -8.22
CA TYR A 92 -1.41 1.38 -7.10
C TYR A 92 -2.09 0.04 -7.19
N PHE A 93 -1.32 -1.04 -7.00
CA PHE A 93 -1.87 -2.31 -6.53
C PHE A 93 -1.84 -2.33 -5.01
N ALA A 94 -3.01 -2.46 -4.37
CA ALA A 94 -3.09 -2.54 -2.93
C ALA A 94 -3.12 -3.98 -2.43
N SER A 95 -2.44 -4.21 -1.31
CA SER A 95 -2.51 -5.47 -0.58
C SER A 95 -2.52 -5.22 0.92
N LYS A 96 -3.22 -6.07 1.65
CA LYS A 96 -3.21 -6.09 3.11
C LYS A 96 -2.01 -6.91 3.58
N TRP A 97 -1.34 -6.38 4.57
CA TRP A 97 -0.25 -7.04 5.27
C TRP A 97 -0.51 -7.04 6.77
N ILE A 98 -0.12 -8.12 7.43
CA ILE A 98 -0.31 -8.34 8.86
C ILE A 98 1.00 -8.82 9.50
N ALA A 99 1.20 -8.48 10.77
CA ALA A 99 2.14 -9.11 11.68
C ALA A 99 1.43 -9.37 13.01
N GLU A 100 1.90 -10.35 13.80
CA GLU A 100 1.15 -10.97 14.92
C GLU A 100 0.52 -9.97 15.91
N ASP A 101 1.14 -8.81 16.16
CA ASP A 101 0.66 -7.81 17.13
C ASP A 101 0.60 -6.37 16.57
N SER A 102 0.33 -6.20 15.28
CA SER A 102 0.39 -4.88 14.64
C SER A 102 -0.92 -4.45 13.97
N SER A 103 -1.13 -3.13 13.92
CA SER A 103 -2.14 -2.55 13.05
C SER A 103 -1.97 -3.06 11.61
N PRO A 104 -3.07 -3.34 10.90
CA PRO A 104 -3.00 -3.76 9.51
C PRO A 104 -2.26 -2.71 8.68
N ILE A 105 -1.40 -3.19 7.81
CA ILE A 105 -0.70 -2.36 6.83
C ILE A 105 -1.40 -2.52 5.49
N ILE A 106 -1.62 -1.41 4.81
CA ILE A 106 -2.01 -1.40 3.42
C ILE A 106 -0.78 -0.98 2.60
N LEU A 107 -0.18 -1.96 1.93
CA LEU A 107 0.94 -1.72 1.03
C LEU A 107 0.43 -1.42 -0.37
N LEU A 108 0.93 -0.33 -0.93
CA LEU A 108 0.58 0.21 -2.24
C LEU A 108 1.78 0.08 -3.16
N GLU A 109 1.71 -0.85 -4.11
CA GLU A 109 2.74 -1.04 -5.13
C GLU A 109 2.48 -0.05 -6.25
N LYS A 110 3.30 1.01 -6.32
CA LYS A 110 3.18 2.04 -7.35
C LYS A 110 3.73 1.51 -8.66
N GLN A 111 2.99 1.75 -9.75
CA GLN A 111 3.44 1.50 -11.11
C GLN A 111 3.24 2.74 -11.96
N HIS A 112 4.29 3.09 -12.70
CA HIS A 112 4.41 4.20 -13.64
C HIS A 112 4.99 3.68 -14.96
#